data_AF-A0A7S0RWZ3-F1
#
_entry.id   AF-A0A7S0RWZ3-F1
#
_cell.length_a   1.000
_cell.length_b   1.000
_cell.length_c   1.000
_cell.angle_alpha   90.00
_cell.angle_beta   90.00
_cell.angle_gamma   90.00
#
_symmetry.space_group_name_H-M   'P 1'
#
loop_
_entity.id
_entity.type
_entity.pdbx_description
1 polymer ?
#
loop_
_entity_poly.entity_id
_entity_poly.type
_entity_poly.pdbx_seq_one_letter_code
_entity_poly.pdbx_strand_id
1 'polypeptide(L)'
;DNEPLMRALSNLINVNAPNLVLFVGEALVGNDAVDQLVKFNRALHDLAPAGSTTRHTIDGIVLTKFDTIDDKVGAAVSMVYASGAPIMFLGCGQTYADLKRLHVKSVVNALLK
;
A
#
# COMPACT_ATOMS: atom_id res chain seq x y z
N ASP A 1 -5.16 -6.60 17.28
CA ASP A 1 -4.41 -7.28 16.19
C ASP A 1 -5.19 -8.48 15.69
N ASN A 2 -5.32 -8.63 14.38
CA ASN A 2 -6.12 -9.69 13.73
C ASN A 2 -5.21 -10.77 13.13
N GLU A 3 -4.42 -11.45 13.97
CA GLU A 3 -3.48 -12.50 13.55
C GLU A 3 -4.13 -13.62 12.70
N PRO A 4 -5.34 -14.14 13.02
CA PRO A 4 -5.98 -15.17 12.20
C PRO A 4 -6.26 -14.71 10.76
N LEU A 5 -6.63 -13.44 10.56
CA LEU A 5 -6.89 -12.88 9.24
C LEU A 5 -5.58 -12.71 8.44
N MET A 6 -4.51 -12.27 9.11
CA MET A 6 -3.19 -12.13 8.47
C MET A 6 -2.60 -13.49 8.08
N ARG A 7 -2.86 -14.53 8.87
CA ARG A 7 -2.46 -15.90 8.55
C ARG A 7 -3.21 -16.45 7.34
N ALA A 8 -4.53 -16.22 7.28
CA ALA A 8 -5.32 -16.60 6.11
C ALA A 8 -4.85 -15.86 4.84
N LEU A 9 -4.57 -14.56 4.94
CA LEU A 9 -4.05 -13.76 3.84
C LEU A 9 -2.67 -14.21 3.37
N SER A 10 -1.74 -14.46 4.30
CA SER A 10 -0.40 -14.96 3.96
C SER A 10 -0.48 -16.32 3.27
N ASN A 11 -1.33 -17.23 3.77
CA ASN A 11 -1.58 -18.51 3.11
C ASN A 11 -2.14 -18.34 1.69
N LEU A 12 -3.11 -17.44 1.49
CA LEU A 12 -3.68 -17.18 0.17
C LEU A 12 -2.61 -16.69 -0.83
N ILE A 13 -1.76 -15.76 -0.42
CA ILE A 13 -0.68 -15.24 -1.26
C ILE A 13 0.33 -16.34 -1.58
N ASN A 14 0.74 -17.13 -0.59
CA ASN A 14 1.73 -18.20 -0.79
C ASN A 14 1.21 -19.34 -1.67
N VAL A 15 -0.07 -19.74 -1.53
CA VAL A 15 -0.67 -20.80 -2.36
C VAL A 15 -0.80 -20.38 -3.82
N ASN A 16 -1.13 -19.11 -4.08
CA ASN A 16 -1.37 -18.61 -5.42
C ASN A 16 -0.13 -18.04 -6.11
N ALA A 17 0.94 -17.76 -5.37
CA ALA A 17 2.19 -17.18 -5.86
C ALA A 17 1.98 -16.03 -6.86
N PRO A 18 1.25 -14.96 -6.49
CA PRO A 18 0.90 -13.88 -7.41
C PRO A 18 2.15 -13.16 -7.91
N ASN A 19 2.10 -12.66 -9.15
CA ASN A 19 3.18 -11.85 -9.71
C ASN A 19 3.29 -10.46 -9.08
N LEU A 20 2.21 -9.96 -8.44
CA LEU A 20 2.14 -8.64 -7.86
C LEU A 20 1.16 -8.61 -6.67
N VAL A 21 1.64 -8.14 -5.52
CA VAL A 21 0.83 -7.90 -4.32
C VAL A 21 0.69 -6.39 -4.10
N LEU A 22 -0.54 -5.88 -4.28
CA LEU A 22 -0.85 -4.47 -4.11
C LEU A 22 -1.56 -4.21 -2.78
N PHE A 23 -1.01 -3.30 -1.98
CA PHE A 23 -1.67 -2.79 -0.79
C PHE A 23 -2.62 -1.65 -1.16
N VAL A 24 -3.85 -1.73 -0.67
CA VAL A 24 -4.85 -0.67 -0.88
C VAL A 24 -5.01 0.10 0.42
N GLY A 25 -4.58 1.36 0.42
CA GLY A 25 -4.67 2.25 1.57
C GLY A 25 -5.53 3.47 1.26
N GLU A 26 -6.26 3.97 2.25
CA GLU A 26 -6.99 5.22 2.10
C GLU A 26 -6.09 6.41 2.42
N ALA A 27 -6.16 7.46 1.60
CA ALA A 27 -5.32 8.65 1.77
C ALA A 27 -5.66 9.46 3.04
N LEU A 28 -6.90 9.36 3.53
CA LEU A 28 -7.39 10.03 4.75
C LEU A 28 -6.77 9.50 6.05
N VAL A 29 -6.32 8.25 6.06
CA VAL A 29 -5.92 7.53 7.28
C VAL A 29 -4.57 8.04 7.83
N GLY A 30 -3.77 8.73 7.00
CA GLY A 30 -2.56 9.40 7.46
C GLY A 30 -1.49 8.42 7.96
N ASN A 31 -1.00 8.64 9.18
CA ASN A 31 0.08 7.83 9.78
C ASN A 31 -0.35 6.40 10.12
N ASP A 32 -1.62 6.17 10.43
CA ASP A 32 -2.12 4.83 10.76
C ASP A 32 -2.00 3.87 9.55
N ALA A 33 -2.06 4.40 8.33
CA ALA A 33 -1.88 3.61 7.12
C ALA A 33 -0.43 3.17 6.93
N VAL A 34 0.54 3.95 7.42
CA VAL A 34 1.95 3.58 7.46
C VAL A 34 2.14 2.40 8.42
N ASP A 35 1.56 2.47 9.61
CA ASP A 35 1.64 1.39 10.60
C ASP A 35 0.95 0.11 10.10
N GLN A 36 -0.20 0.24 9.45
CA GLN A 36 -0.88 -0.90 8.82
C GLN A 36 0.01 -1.53 7.75
N LEU A 37 0.59 -0.72 6.87
CA LEU A 37 1.46 -1.19 5.80
C LEU A 37 2.67 -1.96 6.35
N VAL A 38 3.33 -1.42 7.38
CA VAL A 38 4.47 -2.08 8.05
C VAL A 38 4.04 -3.40 8.71
N LYS A 39 2.91 -3.41 9.42
CA LYS A 39 2.37 -4.63 10.06
C LYS A 39 1.98 -5.69 9.04
N PHE A 40 1.38 -5.28 7.92
CA PHE A 40 1.04 -6.19 6.83
C PHE A 40 2.29 -6.80 6.23
N ASN A 41 3.28 -5.97 5.87
CA ASN A 41 4.50 -6.45 5.26
C ASN A 41 5.26 -7.42 6.18
N ARG A 42 5.33 -7.10 7.48
CA ARG A 42 5.91 -7.99 8.50
C ARG A 42 5.14 -9.30 8.63
N ALA A 43 3.80 -9.25 8.71
CA ALA A 43 3.01 -10.47 8.87
C ALA A 43 3.08 -11.38 7.63
N LEU A 44 3.14 -10.83 6.42
CA LEU A 44 3.37 -11.60 5.20
C LEU A 44 4.74 -12.29 5.25
N HIS A 45 5.77 -11.59 5.71
CA HIS A 45 7.11 -12.13 5.86
C HIS A 45 7.22 -13.21 6.95
N ASP A 46 6.60 -13.01 8.11
CA ASP A 46 6.74 -13.87 9.29
C ASP A 46 5.88 -15.14 9.21
N LEU A 47 4.71 -15.03 8.56
CA LEU A 47 3.78 -16.15 8.38
C LEU A 47 4.07 -16.94 7.10
N ALA A 48 5.08 -16.54 6.32
CA ALA A 48 5.52 -17.27 5.14
C ALA A 48 6.07 -18.66 5.53
N PRO A 49 5.68 -19.74 4.82
CA PRO A 49 6.21 -21.08 5.09
C PRO A 49 7.74 -21.15 4.94
N ALA A 50 8.40 -21.92 5.80
CA ALA A 50 9.86 -22.06 5.86
C ALA A 50 10.53 -22.67 4.60
N GLY A 51 9.75 -22.99 3.57
CA GLY A 51 10.23 -23.52 2.28
C GLY A 51 9.80 -22.69 1.06
N SER A 52 9.15 -21.54 1.24
CA SER A 52 8.79 -20.67 0.10
C SER A 52 10.04 -20.03 -0.49
N THR A 53 10.28 -20.23 -1.79
CA THR A 53 11.38 -19.60 -2.53
C THR A 53 11.12 -18.11 -2.77
N THR A 54 9.86 -17.70 -2.79
CA THR A 54 9.41 -16.32 -2.89
C THR A 54 8.79 -15.88 -1.57
N ARG A 55 9.49 -15.02 -0.82
CA ARG A 55 8.87 -14.28 0.29
C ARG A 55 8.06 -13.15 -0.32
N HIS A 56 6.76 -13.37 -0.47
CA HIS A 56 5.87 -12.32 -0.95
C HIS A 56 5.79 -11.20 0.08
N THR A 57 6.16 -10.01 -0.36
CA THR A 57 6.01 -8.76 0.36
C THR A 57 5.07 -7.87 -0.45
N ILE A 58 4.77 -6.67 0.05
CA ILE A 58 3.97 -5.72 -0.70
C ILE A 58 4.84 -5.11 -1.81
N ASP A 59 4.44 -5.30 -3.06
CA ASP A 59 5.18 -4.83 -4.24
C ASP A 59 4.80 -3.41 -4.64
N GLY A 60 3.60 -2.96 -4.27
CA GLY A 60 3.09 -1.66 -4.67
C GLY A 60 1.88 -1.21 -3.86
N ILE A 61 1.56 0.08 -3.98
CA ILE A 61 0.50 0.73 -3.21
C ILE A 61 -0.52 1.35 -4.16
N VAL A 62 -1.79 1.17 -3.84
CA VAL A 62 -2.92 1.89 -4.43
C VAL A 62 -3.51 2.78 -3.34
N LEU A 63 -3.43 4.09 -3.53
CA LEU A 63 -4.02 5.06 -2.62
C LEU A 63 -5.40 5.47 -3.10
N THR A 64 -6.43 5.24 -2.29
CA THR A 64 -7.82 5.62 -2.60
C THR A 64 -8.23 6.87 -1.85
N LYS A 65 -9.36 7.47 -2.26
CA LYS A 65 -9.92 8.70 -1.67
C LYS A 65 -8.95 9.89 -1.70
N PHE A 66 -8.08 9.93 -2.71
CA PHE A 66 -7.11 11.00 -2.87
C PHE A 66 -7.77 12.35 -3.20
N ASP A 67 -8.99 12.33 -3.74
CA ASP A 67 -9.83 13.51 -3.96
C ASP A 67 -10.30 14.20 -2.67
N THR A 68 -10.29 13.47 -1.55
CA THR A 68 -10.73 14.00 -0.25
C THR A 68 -9.60 14.61 0.57
N ILE A 69 -8.36 14.49 0.09
CA ILE A 69 -7.19 15.11 0.70
C ILE A 69 -6.70 16.22 -0.24
N ASP A 70 -6.78 17.47 0.20
CA ASP A 70 -6.25 18.60 -0.58
C ASP A 70 -4.71 18.52 -0.62
N ASP A 71 -4.02 19.17 0.32
CA ASP A 71 -2.55 19.28 0.32
C ASP A 71 -1.87 18.27 1.27
N LYS A 72 -2.63 17.30 1.82
CA LYS A 72 -2.11 16.31 2.79
C LYS A 72 -1.39 15.13 2.10
N VAL A 73 -0.52 15.44 1.15
CA VAL A 73 0.28 14.45 0.39
C VAL A 73 1.39 13.79 1.21
N GLY A 74 1.65 14.28 2.43
CA GLY A 74 2.70 13.76 3.31
C GLY A 74 2.54 12.27 3.64
N ALA A 75 1.31 11.79 3.81
CA ALA A 75 1.04 10.38 4.09
C ALA A 75 1.49 9.46 2.94
N ALA A 76 1.31 9.90 1.69
CA ALA A 76 1.75 9.15 0.51
C ALA A 76 3.27 8.98 0.50
N VAL A 77 4.01 10.04 0.86
CA VAL A 77 5.47 9.99 0.96
C VAL A 77 5.92 9.08 2.10
N SER A 78 5.28 9.19 3.27
CA SER A 78 5.60 8.34 4.43
C SER A 78 5.35 6.86 4.13
N MET A 79 4.30 6.50 3.39
CA MET A 79 4.02 5.12 3.00
C MET A 79 5.09 4.55 2.07
N VAL A 80 5.49 5.32 1.05
CA VAL A 80 6.57 4.90 0.13
C VAL A 80 7.89 4.76 0.88
N TYR A 81 8.19 5.70 1.79
CA TYR A 81 9.42 5.68 2.58
C TYR A 81 9.47 4.50 3.55
N ALA A 82 8.38 4.20 4.26
CA ALA A 82 8.34 3.13 5.26
C ALA A 82 8.30 1.72 4.66
N SER A 83 7.63 1.54 3.52
CA SER A 83 7.50 0.22 2.88
C SER A 83 8.56 -0.07 1.83
N GLY A 84 9.16 0.96 1.23
CA GLY A 84 9.97 0.83 0.02
C GLY A 84 9.15 0.52 -1.25
N ALA A 85 7.83 0.36 -1.14
CA ALA A 85 6.96 0.02 -2.26
C ALA A 85 6.44 1.30 -2.95
N PRO A 86 6.49 1.37 -4.29
CA PRO A 86 5.99 2.52 -5.04
C PRO A 86 4.46 2.60 -5.04
N ILE A 87 3.93 3.82 -5.03
CA ILE A 87 2.51 4.06 -5.32
C ILE A 87 2.30 3.90 -6.83
N MET A 88 1.52 2.89 -7.21
CA MET A 88 1.21 2.58 -8.61
C MET A 88 0.01 3.38 -9.11
N PHE A 89 -1.02 3.54 -8.27
CA PHE A 89 -2.27 4.21 -8.63
C PHE A 89 -2.83 5.09 -7.51
N LEU A 90 -3.52 6.16 -7.92
CA LEU A 90 -4.31 7.07 -7.10
C LEU A 90 -5.77 6.99 -7.51
N GLY A 91 -6.67 6.70 -6.58
CA GLY A 91 -8.12 6.83 -6.76
C GLY A 91 -8.55 8.23 -6.33
N CYS A 92 -9.02 9.03 -7.28
CA CYS A 92 -9.43 10.42 -7.11
C CYS A 92 -10.96 10.62 -7.29
N GLY A 93 -11.75 9.62 -6.90
CA GLY A 93 -13.19 9.63 -7.08
C GLY A 93 -13.80 8.23 -6.98
N GLN A 94 -15.05 8.12 -7.41
CA GLN A 94 -15.86 6.90 -7.25
C GLN A 94 -16.09 6.14 -8.56
N THR A 95 -15.70 6.70 -9.70
CA THR A 95 -15.91 6.10 -11.02
C THR A 95 -14.66 5.39 -11.53
N TYR A 96 -14.81 4.51 -12.52
CA TYR A 96 -13.68 3.83 -13.16
C TYR A 96 -12.69 4.80 -13.84
N ALA A 97 -13.12 6.00 -14.22
CA ALA A 97 -12.26 7.01 -14.82
C ALA A 97 -11.37 7.73 -13.79
N ASP A 98 -11.64 7.56 -12.50
CA ASP A 98 -10.97 8.29 -11.42
C ASP A 98 -9.70 7.61 -10.92
N LEU A 99 -9.24 6.54 -11.57
CA LEU A 99 -7.98 5.88 -11.27
C LEU A 99 -6.85 6.48 -12.12
N LYS A 100 -5.92 7.18 -11.47
CA LYS A 100 -4.81 7.90 -12.10
C LYS A 100 -3.46 7.33 -11.69
N ARG A 101 -2.43 7.53 -12.51
CA ARG A 101 -1.04 7.24 -12.12
C ARG A 101 -0.48 8.39 -11.27
N LEU A 102 0.42 8.07 -10.34
CA LEU A 102 1.10 9.07 -9.54
C LEU A 102 2.08 9.88 -10.42
N HIS A 103 1.92 11.21 -10.43
CA HIS A 103 2.89 12.11 -11.06
C HIS A 103 3.79 12.74 -9.99
N VAL A 104 5.00 12.19 -9.82
CA VAL A 104 5.93 12.55 -8.72
C VAL A 104 6.20 14.05 -8.66
N LYS A 105 6.42 14.71 -9.81
CA LYS A 105 6.67 16.16 -9.85
C LYS A 105 5.51 16.97 -9.26
N SER A 106 4.27 16.56 -9.53
CA SER A 106 3.09 17.25 -9.01
C SER A 106 2.97 17.10 -7.50
N VAL A 107 3.29 15.91 -6.96
CA VAL A 107 3.27 15.64 -5.51
C VAL A 107 4.33 16.45 -4.78
N VAL A 108 5.56 16.48 -5.31
CA VAL A 108 6.66 17.23 -4.71
C VAL A 108 6.36 18.74 -4.72
N ASN A 109 5.80 19.26 -5.81
CA ASN A 109 5.42 20.68 -5.87
C ASN A 109 4.28 21.03 -4.91
N ALA A 110 3.35 20.12 -4.65
CA ALA A 110 2.29 20.32 -3.67
C ALA A 110 2.81 20.29 -2.22
N LEU A 111 3.86 19.51 -1.94
CA LEU A 111 4.51 19.44 -0.62
C LEU A 111 5.42 20.62 -0.30
N LEU A 112 6.00 21.26 -1.33
CA LEU A 112 6.97 22.36 -1.18
C LEU A 112 6.34 23.76 -1.28
N LYS A 113 5.03 23.85 -1.53
CA LYS A 113 4.26 25.09 -1.44
C LYS A 113 3.87 25.36 0.01
#